data_AF-A0A0V0YMY5-F1
#
_entry.id   AF-A0A0V0YMY5-F1
#
_cell.length_a   1.000
_cell.length_b   1.000
_cell.length_c   1.000
_cell.angle_alpha   90.00
_cell.angle_beta   90.00
_cell.angle_gamma   90.00
#
_symmetry.space_group_name_H-M   'P 1'
#
loop_
_entity.id
_entity.type
_entity.pdbx_description
1 polymer ?
#
loop_
_entity_poly.entity_id
_entity_poly.type
_entity_poly.pdbx_seq_one_letter_code
_entity_poly.pdbx_strand_id
1 'polypeptide(L)'
;MVNFVFLSNGFEGGLGEMKIPLMADFTKSISRSYGVLLEKDGIALRGLFLIDPHGILKHVSVNDLPVGRSVDEALRLVKAFQFFEKHGEVCPANWKPDGPTIKPNVDQAKEYFSKVK
;
A
#
# COMPACT_ATOMS: atom_id res chain seq x y z
N MET A 1 11.97 2.92 -1.87
CA MET A 1 11.64 4.14 -1.12
C MET A 1 10.42 4.78 -1.79
N VAL A 2 9.25 4.77 -1.15
CA VAL A 2 8.10 5.59 -1.55
C VAL A 2 7.38 6.02 -0.28
N ASN A 3 7.28 7.33 -0.06
CA ASN A 3 6.55 7.91 1.05
C ASN A 3 5.54 8.92 0.47
N PHE A 4 4.26 8.56 0.49
CA PHE A 4 3.17 9.54 0.46
C PHE A 4 2.08 9.10 1.44
N VAL A 5 2.40 9.28 2.73
CA VAL A 5 1.49 9.10 3.85
C VAL A 5 1.41 10.44 4.56
N PHE A 6 0.28 11.14 4.39
CA PHE A 6 -0.09 12.26 5.26
C PHE A 6 -0.70 11.66 6.52
N LEU A 7 0.07 11.64 7.62
CA LEU A 7 -0.44 11.39 8.95
C LEU A 7 -0.42 12.72 9.69
N SER A 8 -1.60 13.28 9.94
CA SER A 8 -1.76 14.41 10.86
C SER A 8 -2.07 13.86 12.24
N ASN A 9 -1.11 13.91 13.16
CA ASN A 9 -1.35 13.76 14.59
C ASN A 9 -0.67 14.93 15.30
N GLY A 10 -1.36 16.08 15.32
CA GLY A 10 -0.97 17.24 16.11
C GLY A 10 -2.20 17.85 16.76
N PHE A 11 -2.19 17.90 18.09
CA PHE A 11 -3.06 18.78 18.87
C PHE A 11 -2.83 20.21 18.32
N GLU A 12 -3.90 20.87 17.85
CA GLU A 12 -3.89 22.16 17.12
C GLU A 12 -3.62 22.15 15.60
N GLY A 13 -3.81 21.02 14.90
CA GLY A 13 -3.92 21.01 13.43
C GLY A 13 -2.59 21.10 12.66
N GLY A 14 -1.45 21.09 13.37
CA GLY A 14 -0.12 20.92 12.79
C GLY A 14 0.32 19.46 12.62
N LEU A 15 1.46 19.24 11.96
CA LEU A 15 2.04 17.91 11.78
C LEU A 15 3.02 17.50 12.91
N GLY A 16 3.53 18.46 13.68
CA GLY A 16 4.53 18.20 14.72
C GLY A 16 5.87 17.70 14.15
N GLU A 17 6.62 16.96 14.96
CA GLU A 17 7.89 16.35 14.55
C GLU A 17 7.63 15.14 13.64
N MET A 18 8.15 15.19 12.41
CA MET A 18 7.93 14.16 11.40
C MET A 18 9.16 13.26 11.24
N LYS A 19 8.93 11.94 11.30
CA LYS A 19 9.96 10.91 11.04
C LYS A 19 9.98 10.41 9.59
N ILE A 20 9.18 11.03 8.74
CA ILE A 20 9.07 10.70 7.31
C ILE A 20 9.39 11.94 6.47
N PRO A 21 10.08 11.78 5.32
CA PRO A 21 10.31 12.87 4.40
C PRO A 21 8.97 13.38 3.83
N LEU A 22 8.86 14.70 3.72
CA LEU A 22 7.78 15.38 3.02
C LEU A 22 8.34 15.92 1.70
N MET A 23 7.75 15.50 0.58
CA MET A 23 8.18 15.88 -0.77
C MET A 23 7.22 16.92 -1.36
N ALA A 24 7.79 17.96 -1.97
CA ALA A 24 7.03 18.99 -2.68
C ALA A 24 7.07 18.76 -4.20
N ASP A 25 5.90 18.64 -4.83
CA ASP A 25 5.74 18.47 -6.28
C ASP A 25 5.22 19.78 -6.92
N PHE A 26 6.07 20.81 -6.97
CA PHE A 26 5.68 22.14 -7.49
C PHE A 26 5.30 22.11 -8.98
N THR A 27 6.00 21.29 -9.77
CA THR A 27 5.77 21.16 -11.22
C THR A 27 4.56 20.28 -11.55
N LYS A 28 4.00 19.59 -10.55
CA LYS A 28 2.92 18.59 -10.69
C LYS A 28 3.30 17.42 -11.59
N SER A 29 4.60 17.26 -11.89
CA SER A 29 5.08 16.24 -12.83
C SER A 29 4.98 14.85 -12.21
N ILE A 30 5.24 14.72 -10.90
CA ILE A 30 5.15 13.46 -10.17
C ILE A 30 3.68 13.03 -10.08
N SER A 31 2.81 13.92 -9.62
CA SER A 31 1.38 13.66 -9.48
C SER A 31 0.74 13.26 -10.82
N ARG A 32 1.18 13.89 -11.92
CA ARG A 32 0.76 13.53 -13.28
C ARG A 32 1.29 12.17 -13.72
N SER A 33 2.57 11.90 -13.48
CA SER A 33 3.22 10.63 -13.85
C SER A 33 2.60 9.42 -13.13
N TYR A 34 2.17 9.63 -11.89
CA TYR A 34 1.46 8.62 -11.09
C TYR A 34 -0.06 8.57 -11.34
N GLY A 35 -0.58 9.42 -12.24
CA GLY A 35 -1.99 9.41 -12.64
C GLY A 35 -2.97 9.84 -11.54
N VAL A 36 -2.50 10.59 -10.54
CA VAL A 36 -3.33 11.04 -9.40
C VAL A 36 -3.68 12.52 -9.44
N LEU A 37 -3.16 13.26 -10.43
CA LEU A 37 -3.42 14.70 -10.56
C LEU A 37 -4.81 14.97 -11.14
N LEU A 38 -5.61 15.77 -10.45
CA LEU A 38 -6.80 16.42 -11.00
C LEU A 38 -6.36 17.68 -11.74
N GLU A 39 -6.28 17.62 -13.07
CA GLU A 39 -5.76 18.72 -13.89
C GLU A 39 -6.57 20.03 -13.73
N LYS A 40 -7.88 19.93 -13.51
CA LYS A 40 -8.76 21.10 -13.35
C LYS A 40 -8.53 21.82 -12.02
N ASP A 41 -8.39 21.05 -10.95
CA ASP A 41 -8.29 21.57 -9.59
C ASP A 41 -6.83 21.80 -9.16
N GLY A 42 -5.87 21.27 -9.93
CA GLY A 42 -4.44 21.38 -9.64
C GLY A 42 -3.99 20.64 -8.39
N ILE A 43 -4.81 19.74 -7.86
CA ILE A 43 -4.56 18.94 -6.65
C ILE A 43 -4.47 17.45 -6.98
N ALA A 44 -3.75 16.70 -6.15
CA ALA A 44 -3.68 15.25 -6.29
C ALA A 44 -4.76 14.55 -5.46
N LEU A 45 -5.32 13.47 -6.00
CA LEU A 45 -6.11 12.49 -5.26
C LEU A 45 -5.25 11.80 -4.20
N ARG A 46 -5.90 11.09 -3.27
CA ARG A 46 -5.22 10.38 -2.19
C ARG A 46 -4.66 9.04 -2.67
N GLY A 47 -3.60 9.10 -3.47
CA GLY A 47 -2.87 7.93 -3.97
C GLY A 47 -1.88 7.36 -2.95
N LEU A 48 -1.85 6.03 -2.81
CA LEU A 48 -0.82 5.28 -2.09
C LEU A 48 -0.25 4.21 -3.03
N PHE A 49 1.08 4.17 -3.10
CA PHE A 49 1.83 3.29 -3.99
C PHE A 49 2.81 2.46 -3.17
N LEU A 50 2.75 1.13 -3.30
CA LEU A 50 3.74 0.22 -2.74
C LEU A 50 4.69 -0.23 -3.84
N ILE A 51 5.96 0.12 -3.70
CA ILE A 51 7.03 -0.23 -4.64
C ILE A 51 8.07 -1.07 -3.91
N ASP A 52 8.48 -2.17 -4.53
CA ASP A 52 9.45 -3.11 -3.97
C ASP A 52 10.90 -2.56 -4.02
N PRO A 53 11.89 -3.26 -3.43
CA PRO A 53 13.29 -2.86 -3.50
C PRO A 53 13.90 -2.84 -4.90
N HIS A 54 13.27 -3.52 -5.87
CA HIS A 54 13.68 -3.54 -7.28
C HIS A 54 13.06 -2.41 -8.11
N GLY A 55 12.25 -1.54 -7.48
CA GLY A 55 11.58 -0.44 -8.16
C GLY A 55 10.31 -0.85 -8.89
N ILE A 56 9.79 -2.05 -8.66
CA ILE A 56 8.57 -2.56 -9.28
C ILE A 56 7.36 -2.19 -8.43
N LEU A 57 6.36 -1.59 -9.06
CA LEU A 57 5.09 -1.26 -8.43
C LEU A 57 4.28 -2.54 -8.14
N LYS A 58 3.93 -2.76 -6.87
CA LYS A 58 3.19 -3.96 -6.42
C LYS A 58 1.72 -3.68 -6.12
N HIS A 59 1.41 -2.49 -5.62
CA HIS A 59 0.05 -2.13 -5.23
C HIS A 59 -0.20 -0.63 -5.38
N VAL A 60 -1.43 -0.29 -5.77
CA VAL A 60 -1.94 1.07 -5.88
C VAL A 60 -3.31 1.12 -5.20
N SER A 61 -3.52 2.12 -4.35
CA SER A 61 -4.86 2.52 -3.90
C SER A 61 -5.04 4.02 -4.12
N VAL A 62 -6.19 4.41 -4.66
CA VAL A 62 -6.54 5.80 -4.92
C VAL A 62 -7.90 6.07 -4.29
N ASN A 63 -7.92 6.97 -3.33
CA ASN A 63 -9.15 7.41 -2.67
C ASN A 63 -9.51 8.82 -3.12
N ASP A 64 -10.81 9.09 -3.14
CA ASP A 64 -11.33 10.44 -3.32
C ASP A 64 -10.98 11.34 -2.12
N LEU A 65 -11.09 12.66 -2.30
CA LEU A 65 -10.71 13.67 -1.34
C LEU A 65 -11.35 13.53 0.06
N PRO A 66 -12.63 13.14 0.23
CA PRO A 66 -13.25 13.08 1.56
C PRO A 66 -12.87 11.83 2.36
N VAL A 67 -12.28 10.81 1.74
CA VAL A 67 -12.08 9.49 2.39
C VAL A 67 -10.60 9.25 2.70
N GLY A 68 -10.31 9.03 3.98
CA GLY A 68 -8.97 8.67 4.45
C GLY A 68 -8.51 7.27 3.99
N ARG A 69 -7.22 6.99 4.20
CA ARG A 69 -6.61 5.67 3.93
C ARG A 69 -6.39 4.92 5.24
N SER A 70 -6.28 3.60 5.16
CA SER A 70 -5.95 2.75 6.31
C SER A 70 -4.45 2.43 6.35
N VAL A 71 -3.80 2.77 7.47
CA VAL A 71 -2.39 2.41 7.73
C VAL A 71 -2.25 0.91 7.96
N ASP A 72 -3.21 0.29 8.67
CA ASP A 72 -3.19 -1.14 8.96
C ASP A 72 -3.24 -1.98 7.68
N GLU A 73 -4.02 -1.54 6.69
CA GLU A 73 -4.09 -2.22 5.40
C GLU A 73 -2.80 -2.06 4.60
N ALA A 74 -2.22 -0.87 4.58
CA ALA A 74 -0.92 -0.65 3.93
C ALA A 74 0.16 -1.53 4.58
N LEU A 75 0.19 -1.64 5.91
CA LEU A 75 1.11 -2.49 6.64
C LEU A 75 0.87 -3.98 6.36
N ARG A 76 -0.39 -4.41 6.28
CA ARG A 76 -0.77 -5.78 5.95
C ARG A 76 -0.26 -6.18 4.56
N LEU A 77 -0.46 -5.30 3.57
CA LEU A 77 0.00 -5.51 2.19
C LEU A 77 1.53 -5.61 2.11
N VAL A 78 2.25 -4.71 2.78
CA VAL A 78 3.74 -4.77 2.84
C VAL A 78 4.20 -6.12 3.39
N LYS A 79 3.62 -6.56 4.51
CA LYS A 79 3.95 -7.88 5.11
C LYS A 79 3.60 -9.04 4.18
N ALA A 80 2.50 -8.96 3.45
CA ALA A 80 2.08 -10.01 2.51
C ALA A 80 3.05 -10.14 1.34
N PHE A 81 3.49 -9.03 0.75
CA PHE A 81 4.48 -9.06 -0.32
C PHE A 81 5.84 -9.58 0.17
N GLN A 82 6.30 -9.15 1.34
CA GLN A 82 7.53 -9.66 1.95
C GLN A 82 7.46 -11.17 2.24
N PHE A 83 6.30 -11.66 2.68
CA PHE A 83 6.07 -13.09 2.90
C PHE A 83 6.15 -13.88 1.58
N PHE A 84 5.47 -13.41 0.54
CA PHE A 84 5.51 -14.03 -0.79
C PHE A 84 6.95 -14.08 -1.35
N GLU A 85 7.72 -13.00 -1.24
CA GLU A 85 9.11 -12.96 -1.70
C GLU A 85 10.01 -13.96 -0.95
N LYS A 86 9.76 -14.18 0.35
CA LYS A 86 10.56 -15.09 1.18
C LYS A 86 10.18 -16.56 1.01
N HIS A 87 8.89 -16.86 0.85
CA HIS A 87 8.36 -18.23 0.92
C HIS A 87 7.86 -18.78 -0.42
N GLY A 88 7.52 -17.92 -1.39
CA GLY A 88 6.93 -18.32 -2.67
C GLY A 88 5.47 -18.79 -2.58
N GLU A 89 4.84 -18.66 -1.41
CA GLU A 89 3.45 -19.03 -1.17
C GLU A 89 2.54 -17.81 -1.29
N VAL A 90 1.35 -17.97 -1.87
CA VAL A 90 0.42 -16.86 -2.08
C VAL A 90 -0.47 -16.62 -0.87
N CYS A 91 -0.72 -15.35 -0.59
CA CYS A 91 -1.52 -14.90 0.54
C CYS A 91 -3.00 -14.78 0.13
N PRO A 92 -3.94 -15.46 0.82
CA PRO A 92 -5.37 -15.37 0.53
C PRO A 92 -5.98 -14.02 0.92
N ALA A 93 -7.28 -13.85 0.63
CA ALA A 93 -8.04 -12.66 1.02
C ALA A 93 -7.98 -12.44 2.55
N ASN A 94 -7.81 -11.18 2.95
CA ASN A 94 -7.68 -10.79 4.37
C ASN A 94 -6.53 -11.49 5.12
N TRP A 95 -5.52 -12.00 4.41
CA TRP A 95 -4.36 -12.63 5.04
C TRP A 95 -3.68 -11.67 6.02
N LYS A 96 -3.35 -12.21 7.20
CA LYS A 96 -2.58 -11.57 8.25
C LYS A 96 -1.33 -12.42 8.51
N PRO A 97 -0.28 -11.84 9.13
CA PRO A 97 0.86 -12.63 9.60
C PRO A 97 0.39 -13.87 10.37
N ASP A 98 1.05 -14.99 10.12
CA ASP A 98 0.73 -16.31 10.69
C ASP A 98 -0.60 -16.93 10.22
N GLY A 99 -1.30 -16.27 9.29
CA GLY A 99 -2.49 -16.82 8.63
C GLY A 99 -2.15 -17.90 7.60
N PRO A 100 -3.12 -18.78 7.27
CA PRO A 100 -2.91 -19.85 6.31
C PRO A 100 -2.64 -19.29 4.91
N THR A 101 -1.77 -19.97 4.16
CA THR A 101 -1.26 -19.58 2.84
C THR A 101 -1.53 -20.68 1.82
N ILE A 102 -1.41 -20.36 0.54
CA ILE A 102 -1.65 -21.31 -0.55
C ILE A 102 -0.33 -21.52 -1.29
N LYS A 103 0.11 -22.77 -1.39
CA LYS A 103 1.24 -23.13 -2.25
C LYS A 103 0.80 -23.11 -3.72
N PRO A 104 1.57 -22.50 -4.64
CA PRO A 104 1.18 -22.33 -6.05
C PRO A 104 1.35 -23.63 -6.85
N ASN A 105 0.68 -24.70 -6.43
CA ASN A 105 0.59 -25.99 -7.12
C ASN A 105 -0.81 -26.57 -6.88
N VAL A 106 -1.46 -27.08 -7.93
CA VAL A 106 -2.83 -27.63 -7.88
C VAL A 106 -3.00 -28.68 -6.77
N ASP A 107 -2.03 -29.57 -6.59
CA ASP A 107 -2.12 -30.63 -5.58
C ASP A 107 -1.89 -30.12 -4.17
N GLN A 108 -0.97 -29.17 -3.99
CA GLN A 108 -0.66 -28.59 -2.69
C GLN A 108 -1.70 -27.55 -2.25
N ALA A 109 -2.35 -26.87 -3.19
CA ALA A 109 -3.42 -25.91 -2.91
C ALA A 109 -4.64 -26.58 -2.26
N LYS A 110 -4.89 -27.87 -2.56
CA LYS A 110 -5.96 -28.66 -1.91
C LYS A 110 -5.80 -28.73 -0.39
N GLU A 111 -4.56 -28.68 0.11
CA GLU A 111 -4.28 -28.66 1.55
C GLU A 111 -4.93 -27.43 2.21
N TYR A 112 -4.78 -26.25 1.59
CA TYR A 112 -5.43 -25.03 2.07
C TYR A 112 -6.95 -25.14 2.01
N PHE A 113 -7.53 -25.51 0.85
CA PHE A 113 -8.99 -25.59 0.69
C PHE A 113 -9.65 -26.64 1.60
N SER A 114 -8.91 -27.67 2.01
CA SER A 114 -9.40 -28.65 2.99
C SER A 114 -9.45 -28.11 4.43
N LYS A 115 -8.58 -27.15 4.76
CA LYS A 115 -8.45 -26.56 6.11
C LYS A 115 -9.39 -25.37 6.33
N VAL A 116 -9.71 -24.61 5.29
CA VAL A 116 -10.51 -23.36 5.37
C VAL A 116 -12.00 -23.62 5.09
N LYS A 117 -12.50 -24.79 5.49
CA LYS A 117 -13.91 -25.15 5.33
C LYS A 117 -14.77 -24.60 6.48
#